data_AF-A0A519RT20-F1
#
_entry.id   AF-A0A519RT20-F1
#
_cell.length_a   1.000
_cell.length_b   1.000
_cell.length_c   1.000
_cell.angle_alpha   90.00
_cell.angle_beta   90.00
_cell.angle_gamma   90.00
#
_symmetry.space_group_name_H-M   'P 1'
#
loop_
_entity.id
_entity.type
_entity.pdbx_description
1 polymer ?
#
loop_
_entity_poly.entity_id
_entity_poly.type
_entity_poly.pdbx_seq_one_letter_code
_entity_poly.pdbx_strand_id
1 'polypeptide(L)'
;MLKVFYYNYYLFYTRILVQPEPHLVTTLALSASFSFILNGIIDITLIKLCCYNIGKWPMITMHGVILFLIYLYFHRINNAHDIVKSKPKVAGSQKASIIFSILLFLLTILSLFVVPILGKRLLESC
;
A
#
# COMPACT_ATOMS: atom_id res chain seq x y z
N MET A 1 -11.87 -4.12 -4.95
CA MET A 1 -10.76 -4.71 -4.17
C MET A 1 -10.23 -3.76 -3.09
N LEU A 2 -9.97 -2.48 -3.38
CA LEU A 2 -9.46 -1.52 -2.40
C LEU A 2 -10.31 -1.41 -1.12
N LYS A 3 -11.64 -1.44 -1.24
CA LYS A 3 -12.59 -1.49 -0.10
C LYS A 3 -12.38 -2.70 0.82
N VAL A 4 -11.97 -3.85 0.25
CA VAL A 4 -11.70 -5.08 1.02
C VAL A 4 -10.40 -4.94 1.80
N PHE A 5 -9.34 -4.41 1.17
CA PHE A 5 -8.09 -4.12 1.87
C PHE A 5 -8.31 -3.11 3.00
N TYR A 6 -9.03 -2.02 2.73
CA TYR A 6 -9.39 -1.03 3.73
C TYR A 6 -10.12 -1.67 4.91
N TYR A 7 -11.14 -2.50 4.66
CA TYR A 7 -11.88 -3.16 5.71
C TYR A 7 -11.01 -4.11 6.56
N ASN A 8 -10.13 -4.91 5.94
CA ASN A 8 -9.25 -5.80 6.69
C ASN A 8 -8.18 -5.05 7.49
N TYR A 9 -7.59 -3.99 6.91
CA TYR A 9 -6.64 -3.14 7.63
C TYR A 9 -7.34 -2.42 8.78
N TYR A 10 -8.54 -1.90 8.56
CA TYR A 10 -9.37 -1.31 9.62
C TYR A 10 -9.64 -2.31 10.75
N LEU A 11 -10.01 -3.55 10.43
CA LEU A 11 -10.21 -4.60 11.44
C LEU A 11 -8.92 -4.89 12.20
N PHE A 12 -7.78 -4.92 11.53
CA PHE A 12 -6.46 -5.11 12.15
C PHE A 12 -6.14 -3.99 13.15
N TYR A 13 -6.28 -2.73 12.72
CA TYR A 13 -6.02 -1.57 13.58
C TYR A 13 -7.06 -1.37 14.68
N THR A 14 -8.29 -1.87 14.51
CA THR A 14 -9.34 -1.77 15.54
C THR A 14 -9.27 -2.91 16.54
N ARG A 15 -9.01 -4.15 16.11
CA ARG A 15 -9.13 -5.34 16.96
C ARG A 15 -7.80 -5.89 17.48
N ILE A 16 -6.71 -5.69 16.74
CA ILE A 16 -5.40 -6.26 17.10
C ILE A 16 -4.52 -5.18 17.73
N LEU A 17 -4.36 -4.05 17.04
CA LEU A 17 -3.51 -2.93 17.51
C LEU A 17 -4.26 -1.85 18.31
N VAL A 18 -5.59 -1.88 18.32
CA VAL A 18 -6.49 -0.98 19.06
C VAL A 18 -6.05 0.50 18.99
N GLN A 19 -6.04 1.05 17.79
CA GLN A 19 -5.67 2.45 17.55
C GLN A 19 -6.85 3.40 17.83
N PRO A 20 -6.60 4.63 18.33
CA PRO A 20 -7.66 5.59 18.64
C PRO A 20 -8.39 6.10 17.38
N GLU A 21 -7.66 6.24 16.27
CA GLU A 21 -8.22 6.69 14.98
C GLU A 21 -7.99 5.66 13.87
N PRO A 22 -8.73 4.53 13.89
CA PRO A 22 -8.46 3.41 12.99
C PRO A 22 -8.70 3.78 11.52
N HIS A 23 -9.60 4.73 11.22
CA HIS A 23 -9.84 5.20 9.85
C HIS A 23 -8.63 5.93 9.25
N LEU A 24 -8.02 6.85 10.00
CA LEU A 24 -6.86 7.60 9.54
C LEU A 24 -5.65 6.67 9.37
N VAL A 25 -5.38 5.85 10.39
CA VAL A 25 -4.24 4.90 10.37
C VAL A 25 -4.38 3.90 9.22
N THR A 26 -5.59 3.42 8.95
CA THR A 26 -5.86 2.54 7.80
C THR A 26 -5.55 3.22 6.47
N THR A 27 -6.00 4.46 6.27
CA THR A 27 -5.73 5.24 5.06
C THR A 27 -4.23 5.45 4.87
N LEU A 28 -3.52 5.84 5.93
CA LEU A 28 -2.07 6.04 5.91
C LEU A 28 -1.33 4.74 5.59
N ALA A 29 -1.62 3.66 6.30
CA ALA A 29 -0.99 2.36 6.09
C ALA A 29 -1.20 1.83 4.67
N LEU A 30 -2.44 1.92 4.17
CA LEU A 30 -2.77 1.47 2.83
C LEU A 30 -2.05 2.32 1.77
N SER A 31 -1.99 3.64 1.97
CA SER A 31 -1.25 4.53 1.07
C SER A 31 0.26 4.26 1.07
N ALA A 32 0.85 4.00 2.23
CA ALA A 32 2.25 3.62 2.35
C ALA A 32 2.52 2.30 1.62
N SER A 33 1.68 1.27 1.84
CA SER A 33 1.77 -0.01 1.13
C SER A 33 1.80 0.16 -0.38
N PHE A 34 0.81 0.85 -0.95
CA PHE A 34 0.77 1.07 -2.40
C PHE A 34 1.95 1.91 -2.91
N SER A 35 2.37 2.90 -2.13
CA SER A 35 3.49 3.77 -2.53
C SER A 35 4.81 3.02 -2.57
N PHE A 36 5.12 2.19 -1.57
CA PHE A 36 6.35 1.39 -1.58
C PHE A 36 6.39 0.41 -2.73
N ILE A 37 5.27 -0.27 -2.99
CA ILE A 37 5.18 -1.24 -4.08
C ILE A 37 5.36 -0.54 -5.43
N LEU A 38 4.64 0.56 -5.67
CA LEU A 38 4.70 1.27 -6.94
C LEU A 38 6.07 1.94 -7.16
N ASN A 39 6.59 2.65 -6.16
CA ASN A 39 7.93 3.25 -6.24
C ASN A 39 8.98 2.17 -6.53
N GLY A 40 8.89 1.01 -5.86
CA GLY A 40 9.87 -0.06 -6.06
C GLY A 40 9.81 -0.70 -7.44
N ILE A 41 8.61 -0.88 -8.01
CA ILE A 41 8.46 -1.37 -9.38
C ILE A 41 9.05 -0.37 -10.38
N ILE A 42 8.73 0.92 -10.24
CA ILE A 42 9.20 1.95 -11.15
C ILE A 42 10.73 2.08 -11.07
N ASP A 43 11.28 2.09 -9.86
CA ASP A 43 12.73 2.23 -9.64
C ASP A 43 13.51 1.07 -10.26
N ILE A 44 13.12 -0.18 -9.98
CA ILE A 44 13.74 -1.37 -10.61
C ILE A 44 13.63 -1.32 -12.13
N THR A 45 12.48 -0.91 -12.67
CA THR A 45 12.26 -0.84 -14.12
C THR A 45 13.17 0.20 -14.76
N LEU A 46 13.29 1.40 -14.16
CA LEU A 46 14.15 2.47 -14.65
C LEU A 46 15.63 2.12 -14.56
N ILE A 47 16.05 1.46 -13.49
CA ILE A 47 17.43 0.98 -13.37
C ILE A 47 17.73 -0.03 -14.48
N LYS A 48 16.82 -1.00 -14.71
CA LYS A 48 17.05 -2.05 -15.71
C LYS A 48 17.07 -1.54 -17.16
N LEU A 49 16.25 -0.54 -17.48
CA LEU A 49 16.12 -0.03 -18.86
C LEU A 49 17.05 1.14 -19.16
N CYS A 50 17.32 2.00 -18.18
CA CYS A 50 17.99 3.27 -18.37
C CYS A 50 19.20 3.48 -17.44
N CYS A 51 19.54 2.51 -16.58
CA CYS A 51 20.58 2.64 -15.56
C CYS A 51 20.43 3.89 -14.68
N TYR A 52 19.17 4.28 -14.43
CA TYR A 52 18.81 5.47 -13.69
C TYR A 52 18.07 5.11 -12.41
N ASN A 53 18.49 5.69 -11.28
CA ASN A 53 17.86 5.53 -9.98
C ASN A 53 17.02 6.76 -9.63
N ILE A 54 15.80 6.54 -9.15
CA ILE A 54 14.90 7.62 -8.76
C ILE A 54 15.41 8.29 -7.48
N GLY A 55 15.58 9.60 -7.52
CA GLY A 55 15.89 10.37 -6.32
C GLY A 55 14.82 10.27 -5.22
N LYS A 56 15.21 10.50 -3.97
CA LYS A 56 14.31 10.41 -2.81
C LYS A 56 13.11 11.37 -2.90
N TRP A 57 13.32 12.58 -3.43
CA TRP A 57 12.27 13.61 -3.54
C TRP A 57 11.11 13.21 -4.47
N PRO A 58 11.35 12.72 -5.70
CA PRO A 58 10.31 12.13 -6.53
C PRO A 58 9.53 11.01 -5.84
N MET A 59 10.20 10.09 -5.13
CA MET A 59 9.54 9.00 -4.42
C MET A 59 8.59 9.52 -3.32
N ILE A 60 9.01 10.53 -2.56
CA ILE A 60 8.18 11.20 -1.54
C ILE A 60 6.99 11.90 -2.19
N THR A 61 7.21 12.58 -3.32
CA THR A 61 6.15 13.27 -4.06
C THR A 61 5.09 12.27 -4.53
N MET A 62 5.53 11.13 -5.09
CA MET A 62 4.64 10.04 -5.49
C MET A 62 3.84 9.48 -4.31
N HIS A 63 4.48 9.31 -3.14
CA HIS A 63 3.77 8.91 -1.93
C HIS A 63 2.68 9.92 -1.53
N GLY A 64 2.99 11.23 -1.56
CA GLY A 64 2.02 12.28 -1.28
C GLY A 64 0.82 12.25 -2.21
N VAL A 65 1.04 12.03 -3.51
CA VAL A 65 -0.02 11.88 -4.51
C VAL A 65 -0.89 10.66 -4.21
N ILE A 66 -0.29 9.50 -3.93
CA ILE A 66 -1.02 8.26 -3.61
C ILE A 66 -1.85 8.42 -2.34
N LEU A 67 -1.27 9.02 -1.30
CA LEU A 67 -1.97 9.34 -0.05
C LEU A 67 -3.17 10.23 -0.33
N PHE A 68 -2.99 11.31 -1.09
CA PHE A 68 -4.07 12.22 -1.46
C PHE A 68 -5.20 11.51 -2.22
N LEU A 69 -4.86 10.68 -3.21
CA LEU A 69 -5.84 9.91 -3.98
C LEU A 69 -6.62 8.92 -3.12
N ILE A 70 -5.93 8.17 -2.25
CA ILE A 70 -6.56 7.20 -1.34
C ILE A 70 -7.45 7.92 -0.31
N TYR A 71 -6.97 9.04 0.23
CA TYR A 71 -7.76 9.87 1.14
C TYR A 71 -9.05 10.35 0.47
N LEU A 72 -8.96 10.93 -0.73
CA LEU A 72 -10.15 11.35 -1.48
C LEU A 72 -11.10 10.18 -1.75
N TYR A 73 -10.57 9.01 -2.13
CA TYR A 73 -11.40 7.86 -2.45
C TYR A 73 -12.21 7.35 -1.24
N PHE A 74 -11.62 7.34 -0.03
CA PHE A 74 -12.26 6.81 1.18
C PHE A 74 -12.98 7.83 2.06
N HIS A 75 -12.61 9.10 1.98
CA HIS A 75 -13.26 10.15 2.78
C HIS A 75 -14.23 11.00 1.98
N ARG A 76 -14.07 11.12 0.65
CA ARG A 76 -14.93 11.95 -0.20
C ARG A 76 -15.87 11.15 -1.10
N ILE A 77 -15.39 10.06 -1.71
CA ILE A 77 -16.16 9.30 -2.72
C ILE A 77 -16.92 8.13 -2.09
N ASN A 78 -16.22 7.26 -1.36
CA ASN A 78 -16.80 6.12 -0.69
C ASN A 78 -16.63 6.30 0.80
N ASN A 79 -17.66 6.77 1.50
CA ASN A 79 -17.64 6.91 2.96
C ASN A 79 -16.99 5.69 3.62
N ALA A 80 -15.86 5.90 4.30
CA ALA A 80 -15.16 4.87 5.04
C ALA A 80 -16.09 4.12 6.01
N HIS A 81 -17.05 4.83 6.61
CA HIS A 81 -18.08 4.25 7.46
C HIS A 81 -19.00 3.27 6.72
N ASP A 82 -19.40 3.59 5.49
CA ASP A 82 -20.27 2.72 4.69
C ASP A 82 -19.52 1.46 4.25
N ILE A 83 -18.22 1.57 3.99
CA ILE A 83 -17.37 0.42 3.70
C ILE A 83 -17.33 -0.53 4.90
N VAL A 84 -17.11 -0.01 6.11
CA VAL A 84 -17.10 -0.83 7.33
C VAL A 84 -18.45 -1.51 7.58
N LYS A 85 -19.57 -0.81 7.32
CA LYS A 85 -20.92 -1.39 7.41
C LYS A 85 -21.14 -2.49 6.38
N SER A 86 -20.69 -2.30 5.14
CA SER A 86 -20.88 -3.26 4.04
C SER A 86 -20.07 -4.55 4.17
N LYS A 87 -19.02 -4.57 5.03
CA LYS A 87 -18.14 -5.72 5.28
C LYS A 87 -17.71 -6.44 4.00
N PRO A 88 -17.06 -5.72 3.07
CA PRO A 88 -16.78 -6.23 1.73
C PRO A 88 -15.81 -7.43 1.79
N LYS A 89 -16.06 -8.44 0.96
CA LYS A 89 -15.26 -9.67 0.88
C LYS A 89 -14.83 -9.93 -0.56
N VAL A 90 -13.62 -10.46 -0.74
CA VAL A 90 -13.17 -11.04 -2.02
C VAL A 90 -13.95 -12.32 -2.29
N ALA A 91 -14.65 -12.39 -3.42
CA ALA A 91 -15.43 -13.55 -3.86
C ALA A 91 -16.37 -14.12 -2.77
N GLY A 92 -16.93 -13.25 -1.91
CA GLY A 92 -17.78 -13.66 -0.78
C GLY A 92 -17.05 -14.33 0.39
N SER A 93 -15.76 -14.62 0.27
CA SER A 93 -14.97 -15.35 1.26
C SER A 93 -14.13 -14.42 2.15
N GLN A 94 -14.38 -14.51 3.47
CA GLN A 94 -13.58 -13.78 4.46
C GLN A 94 -12.15 -14.33 4.53
N LYS A 95 -11.96 -15.65 4.42
CA LYS A 95 -10.62 -16.27 4.42
C LYS A 95 -9.79 -15.77 3.24
N ALA A 96 -10.36 -15.74 2.04
CA ALA A 96 -9.69 -15.21 0.85
C ALA A 96 -9.30 -13.74 1.03
N SER A 97 -10.17 -12.94 1.64
CA SER A 97 -9.91 -11.52 1.92
C SER A 97 -8.73 -11.30 2.86
N ILE A 98 -8.62 -12.13 3.90
CA ILE A 98 -7.49 -12.10 4.84
C ILE A 98 -6.20 -12.51 4.14
N ILE A 99 -6.20 -13.63 3.41
CA ILE A 99 -5.03 -14.11 2.66
C ILE A 99 -4.52 -13.03 1.70
N PHE A 100 -5.43 -12.38 0.97
CA PHE A 100 -5.07 -11.31 0.04
C PHE A 100 -4.45 -10.10 0.76
N SER A 101 -4.95 -9.75 1.94
CA SER A 101 -4.42 -8.65 2.74
C SER A 101 -3.03 -8.98 3.32
N ILE A 102 -2.81 -10.24 3.72
CA ILE A 102 -1.48 -10.73 4.14
C ILE A 102 -0.50 -10.68 2.97
N LEU A 103 -0.91 -11.13 1.78
CA LEU A 103 -0.08 -11.05 0.57
C LEU A 103 0.33 -9.61 0.26
N LEU A 104 -0.60 -8.65 0.35
CA LEU A 104 -0.29 -7.23 0.16
C LEU A 104 0.72 -6.72 1.21
N PHE A 105 0.56 -7.14 2.46
CA PHE A 105 1.49 -6.77 3.54
C PHE A 105 2.89 -7.36 3.31
N LEU A 106 2.99 -8.64 2.94
CA LEU A 106 4.26 -9.27 2.57
C LEU A 106 4.92 -8.56 1.39
N LEU A 107 4.14 -8.22 0.36
CA LEU A 107 4.64 -7.47 -0.79
C LEU A 107 5.13 -6.08 -0.40
N THR A 108 4.48 -5.43 0.58
CA THR A 108 4.93 -4.15 1.14
C THR A 108 6.29 -4.31 1.81
N ILE A 109 6.47 -5.32 2.67
CA ILE A 109 7.75 -5.60 3.34
C ILE A 109 8.84 -5.90 2.32
N LEU A 110 8.56 -6.74 1.32
CA LEU A 110 9.49 -7.03 0.23
C LEU A 110 9.88 -5.75 -0.51
N SER A 111 8.91 -4.89 -0.80
CA SER A 111 9.17 -3.61 -1.48
C SER A 111 10.00 -2.64 -0.63
N LEU A 112 9.89 -2.71 0.70
CA LEU A 112 10.64 -1.83 1.60
C LEU A 112 12.11 -2.25 1.74
N PHE A 113 12.39 -3.55 1.83
CA PHE A 113 13.73 -4.06 2.13
C PHE A 113 14.46 -4.64 0.91
N VAL A 114 13.76 -5.36 0.04
CA VAL A 114 14.39 -6.10 -1.07
C VAL A 114 14.65 -5.18 -2.26
N VAL A 115 13.72 -4.29 -2.58
CA VAL A 115 13.87 -3.36 -3.72
C VAL A 115 15.12 -2.50 -3.60
N PRO A 116 15.44 -1.83 -2.47
CA PRO A 116 16.65 -1.01 -2.40
C PRO A 116 17.94 -1.82 -2.57
N ILE A 117 17.97 -3.05 -2.04
CA ILE A 117 19.11 -3.96 -2.17
C ILE A 117 19.29 -4.40 -3.62
N LEU A 118 18.19 -4.81 -4.26
CA LEU A 118 18.18 -5.17 -5.68
C LEU A 118 18.56 -3.99 -6.56
N GLY A 119 17.98 -2.81 -6.31
CA GLY A 119 18.27 -1.58 -7.06
C GLY A 119 19.75 -1.24 -7.01
N LYS A 120 20.39 -1.31 -5.84
CA LYS A 120 21.84 -1.11 -5.71
C LYS A 120 22.64 -2.12 -6.54
N ARG A 121 22.35 -3.43 -6.43
CA ARG A 121 23.05 -4.48 -7.20
C ARG A 121 22.88 -4.31 -8.71
N LEU A 122 21.68 -3.95 -9.16
CA LEU A 122 21.39 -3.72 -10.57
C LEU A 122 22.16 -2.51 -11.09
N LEU A 123 22.27 -1.45 -10.29
CA LEU A 123 23.02 -0.25 -10.66
C LEU A 123 24.54 -0.47 -10.71
N GLU A 124 25.07 -1.38 -9.88
CA GLU A 124 26.48 -1.83 -9.93
C GLU A 124 26.76 -2.73 -11.15
N SER A 125 25.71 -3.29 -11.77
CA SER A 125 25.80 -4.15 -12.96
C SER A 125 25.50 -3.39 -14.26
N CYS A 126 25.15 -2.11 -14.13
CA CYS A 126 25.29 -1.10 -15.18
C CYS A 126 26.75 -0.59 -15.14
#